data_AF-A0A0B1STS8-F1
#
_entry.id   AF-A0A0B1STS8-F1
#
_cell.length_a   1.000
_cell.length_b   1.000
_cell.length_c   1.000
_cell.angle_alpha   90.00
_cell.angle_beta   90.00
_cell.angle_gamma   90.00
#
_symmetry.space_group_name_H-M   'P 1'
#
loop_
_entity.id
_entity.type
_entity.pdbx_description
1 polymer ?
#
loop_
_entity_poly.entity_id
_entity_poly.type
_entity_poly.pdbx_seq_one_letter_code
_entity_poly.pdbx_strand_id
1 'polypeptide(L)'
;LDFLGPLVEDLFEVVACYFPVEFKQTSDSPITKDLLAKGCLKCLIAHPEFAPFCYLLIDEKFTDDESTPEQKEDTCELLAEAAAVFPPEEMVEHLESLLGGLRVVGLNPKGSLPECVPRALTAMTKALSSVGTEEVKQLGSQLVENLEPFVLQAEMGLTERALSLLRCAAEAGPDIRCQIYDHVVPWILMLAQGDVVNVKANRLEIVQEGLKGLMDWTKCIHEHGCDDVLTRFQSSLFASLDSARETAPNEALTAMHNCAAVYLKIEPLPEEILKRSENMVKNSWNTLMSEDVK
;
A
#
# COMPACT_ATOMS: atom_id res chain seq x y z
N LEU A 1 -33.07 -14.10 -16.01
CA LEU A 1 -33.23 -14.26 -17.47
C LEU A 1 -31.82 -14.51 -17.96
N ASP A 2 -31.42 -15.78 -18.02
CA ASP A 2 -30.09 -16.23 -18.50
C ASP A 2 -30.02 -15.98 -20.01
N PHE A 3 -29.77 -14.72 -20.40
CA PHE A 3 -29.95 -14.30 -21.78
C PHE A 3 -28.83 -14.80 -22.70
N LEU A 4 -27.64 -15.12 -22.17
CA LEU A 4 -26.51 -15.62 -22.94
C LEU A 4 -26.50 -17.17 -23.01
N GLY A 5 -27.04 -17.84 -21.99
CA GLY A 5 -27.18 -19.29 -21.96
C GLY A 5 -25.86 -19.99 -22.31
N PRO A 6 -25.86 -21.00 -23.21
CA PRO A 6 -24.66 -21.78 -23.52
C PRO A 6 -23.58 -21.00 -24.30
N LEU A 7 -23.86 -19.78 -24.77
CA LEU A 7 -22.93 -18.98 -25.59
C LEU A 7 -22.13 -17.96 -24.79
N VAL A 8 -22.29 -17.92 -23.47
CA VAL A 8 -21.63 -16.92 -22.60
C VAL A 8 -20.11 -17.01 -22.70
N GLU A 9 -19.57 -18.23 -22.65
CA GLU A 9 -18.13 -18.51 -22.76
C GLU A 9 -17.61 -18.12 -24.15
N ASP A 10 -18.25 -18.63 -25.22
CA ASP A 10 -17.89 -18.30 -26.61
C ASP A 10 -17.87 -16.78 -26.86
N LEU A 11 -18.85 -16.05 -26.30
CA LEU A 11 -18.93 -14.59 -26.47
C LEU A 11 -17.81 -13.88 -25.70
N PHE A 12 -17.48 -14.35 -24.49
CA PHE A 12 -16.38 -13.81 -23.71
C PHE A 12 -15.05 -14.04 -24.43
N GLU A 13 -14.79 -15.25 -24.93
CA GLU A 13 -13.56 -15.62 -25.64
C GLU A 13 -13.28 -14.73 -26.86
N VAL A 14 -14.32 -14.39 -27.63
CA VAL A 14 -14.21 -13.49 -28.78
C VAL A 14 -13.65 -12.12 -28.40
N VAL A 15 -13.98 -11.63 -27.20
CA VAL A 15 -13.45 -10.35 -26.70
C VAL A 15 -12.10 -10.54 -26.02
N ALA A 16 -11.96 -11.59 -25.20
CA ALA A 16 -10.78 -11.90 -24.41
C ALA A 16 -9.51 -12.06 -25.25
N CYS A 17 -9.61 -12.59 -26.47
CA CYS A 17 -8.46 -12.76 -27.36
C CYS A 17 -7.79 -11.44 -27.81
N TYR A 18 -8.43 -10.28 -27.56
CA TYR A 18 -7.85 -8.96 -27.82
C TYR A 18 -7.14 -8.35 -26.61
N PHE A 19 -7.14 -9.01 -25.46
CA PHE A 19 -6.56 -8.51 -24.21
C PHE A 19 -5.21 -9.19 -23.87
N PRO A 20 -4.18 -8.43 -23.45
CA PRO A 20 -4.10 -6.97 -23.43
C PRO A 20 -4.00 -6.37 -24.85
N VAL A 21 -4.50 -5.14 -25.02
CA VAL A 21 -4.53 -4.50 -26.35
C VAL A 21 -3.13 -4.06 -26.78
N GLU A 22 -2.60 -4.72 -27.81
CA GLU A 22 -1.39 -4.27 -28.51
C GLU A 22 -1.75 -3.44 -29.74
N PHE A 23 -1.52 -2.13 -29.67
CA PHE A 23 -1.79 -1.23 -30.79
C PHE A 23 -0.64 -0.24 -31.01
N LYS A 24 -0.08 -0.27 -32.22
CA LYS A 24 0.90 0.71 -32.68
C LYS A 24 0.17 1.76 -33.52
N GLN A 25 -0.03 2.93 -32.93
CA GLN A 25 -0.69 4.04 -33.62
C GLN A 25 0.14 4.53 -34.80
N THR A 26 -0.51 4.67 -35.96
CA THR A 26 0.04 5.39 -37.12
C THR A 26 -0.19 6.89 -36.94
N SER A 27 0.72 7.73 -37.48
CA SER A 27 0.75 9.19 -37.24
C SER A 27 -0.56 9.93 -37.53
N ASP A 28 -1.42 9.35 -38.38
CA ASP A 28 -2.60 10.03 -38.93
C ASP A 28 -3.92 9.48 -38.36
N SER A 29 -3.88 8.48 -37.47
CA SER A 29 -5.09 7.86 -36.91
C SER A 29 -5.57 8.58 -35.65
N PRO A 30 -6.87 8.92 -35.53
CA PRO A 30 -7.45 9.44 -34.29
C PRO A 30 -7.66 8.33 -33.23
N ILE A 31 -7.51 7.06 -33.60
CA ILE A 31 -7.66 5.91 -32.69
C ILE A 31 -6.34 5.70 -31.94
N THR A 32 -6.40 5.71 -30.61
CA THR A 32 -5.25 5.49 -29.71
C THR A 32 -5.29 4.10 -29.07
N LYS A 33 -4.14 3.62 -28.55
CA LYS A 33 -4.07 2.37 -27.76
C LYS A 33 -5.04 2.45 -26.58
N ASP A 34 -5.01 3.56 -25.83
CA ASP A 34 -5.85 3.75 -24.64
C ASP A 34 -7.35 3.71 -24.96
N LEU A 35 -7.77 4.23 -26.12
CA LEU A 35 -9.16 4.18 -26.55
C LEU A 35 -9.60 2.73 -26.76
N LEU A 36 -8.77 1.94 -27.43
CA LEU A 36 -9.05 0.52 -27.69
C LEU A 36 -8.99 -0.32 -26.41
N ALA A 37 -8.00 -0.08 -25.55
CA ALA A 37 -7.88 -0.74 -24.25
C ALA A 37 -9.13 -0.50 -23.38
N LYS A 38 -9.57 0.76 -23.26
CA LYS A 38 -10.81 1.10 -22.53
C LYS A 38 -12.06 0.48 -23.15
N GLY A 39 -12.11 0.38 -24.48
CA GLY A 39 -13.21 -0.30 -25.18
C GLY A 39 -13.23 -1.80 -24.89
N CYS A 40 -12.07 -2.45 -24.97
CA CYS A 40 -11.89 -3.87 -24.67
C CYS A 40 -12.28 -4.19 -23.22
N LEU A 41 -11.76 -3.43 -22.24
CA LEU A 41 -12.12 -3.57 -20.83
C LEU A 41 -13.64 -3.52 -20.60
N LYS A 42 -14.32 -2.52 -21.20
CA LYS A 42 -15.78 -2.38 -21.08
C LYS A 42 -16.54 -3.58 -21.63
N CYS A 43 -16.04 -4.21 -22.69
CA CYS A 43 -16.66 -5.41 -23.25
C CYS A 43 -16.44 -6.62 -22.34
N LEU A 44 -15.24 -6.78 -21.75
CA LEU A 44 -14.93 -7.90 -20.84
C LEU A 44 -15.77 -7.88 -19.57
N ILE A 45 -16.18 -6.70 -19.12
CA ILE A 45 -16.99 -6.51 -17.91
C ILE A 45 -18.47 -6.20 -18.19
N ALA A 46 -18.91 -6.36 -19.44
CA ALA A 46 -20.22 -5.89 -19.88
C ALA A 46 -21.41 -6.65 -19.27
N HIS A 47 -21.20 -7.87 -18.77
CA HIS A 47 -22.26 -8.74 -18.27
C HIS A 47 -21.83 -9.52 -17.03
N PRO A 48 -22.66 -9.64 -15.97
CA PRO A 48 -22.29 -10.35 -14.74
C PRO A 48 -21.89 -11.82 -14.94
N GLU A 49 -22.49 -12.51 -15.90
CA GLU A 49 -22.14 -13.92 -16.22
C GLU A 49 -20.73 -14.06 -16.83
N PHE A 50 -20.04 -12.96 -17.16
CA PHE A 50 -18.63 -12.99 -17.55
C PHE A 50 -17.67 -13.09 -16.36
N ALA A 51 -18.15 -12.91 -15.12
CA ALA A 51 -17.28 -12.87 -13.94
C ALA A 51 -16.32 -14.06 -13.81
N PRO A 52 -16.78 -15.34 -13.91
CA PRO A 52 -15.88 -16.48 -13.75
C PRO A 52 -14.78 -16.49 -14.83
N PHE A 53 -15.14 -16.22 -16.08
CA PHE A 53 -14.19 -16.20 -17.20
C PHE A 53 -13.24 -15.01 -17.13
N CYS A 54 -13.71 -13.87 -16.61
CA CYS A 54 -12.89 -12.67 -16.47
C CYS A 54 -11.86 -12.80 -15.35
N TYR A 55 -12.21 -13.38 -14.19
CA TYR A 55 -11.22 -13.66 -13.15
C TYR A 55 -10.20 -14.72 -13.59
N LEU A 56 -10.63 -15.75 -14.33
CA LEU A 56 -9.71 -16.71 -14.96
C LEU A 56 -8.74 -16.03 -15.94
N LEU A 57 -9.23 -15.11 -16.78
CA LEU A 57 -8.38 -14.32 -17.68
C LEU A 57 -7.37 -13.46 -16.91
N ILE A 58 -7.80 -12.80 -15.84
CA ILE A 58 -6.93 -11.97 -14.99
C ILE A 58 -5.82 -12.83 -14.38
N ASP A 59 -6.15 -14.01 -13.84
CA ASP A 59 -5.18 -14.96 -13.30
C ASP A 59 -4.16 -15.41 -14.35
N GLU A 60 -4.64 -15.78 -15.54
CA GLU A 60 -3.78 -16.15 -16.66
C GLU A 60 -2.79 -15.02 -16.98
N LYS A 61 -3.26 -13.77 -17.08
CA LYS A 61 -2.39 -12.63 -17.44
C LYS A 61 -1.43 -12.21 -16.33
N PHE A 62 -1.78 -12.40 -15.05
CA PHE A 62 -0.84 -12.16 -13.97
C PHE A 62 0.25 -13.22 -13.89
N THR A 63 -0.11 -14.49 -14.11
CA THR A 63 0.79 -15.65 -14.02
C THR A 63 1.60 -15.88 -15.29
N ASP A 64 1.23 -15.23 -16.40
CA ASP A 64 2.01 -15.24 -17.64
C ASP A 64 3.37 -14.51 -17.45
N ASP A 65 4.44 -15.27 -17.63
CA ASP A 65 5.82 -14.80 -17.57
C ASP A 65 6.24 -14.00 -18.83
N GLU A 66 5.52 -14.17 -19.95
CA GLU A 66 5.79 -13.43 -21.20
C GLU A 66 5.17 -12.02 -21.19
N SER A 67 4.19 -11.78 -20.30
CA SER A 67 3.50 -10.50 -20.18
C SER A 67 4.45 -9.37 -19.71
N THR A 68 4.45 -8.25 -20.45
CA THR A 68 5.26 -7.07 -20.10
C THR A 68 4.73 -6.36 -18.84
N PRO A 69 5.53 -5.50 -18.18
CA PRO A 69 5.05 -4.71 -17.06
C PRO A 69 3.79 -3.89 -17.38
N GLU A 70 3.74 -3.26 -18.55
CA GLU A 70 2.59 -2.47 -18.99
C GLU A 70 1.34 -3.34 -19.21
N GLN A 71 1.52 -4.59 -19.67
CA GLN A 71 0.43 -5.56 -19.80
C GLN A 71 -0.11 -6.02 -18.43
N LYS A 72 0.77 -6.16 -17.44
CA LYS A 72 0.36 -6.45 -16.06
C LYS A 72 -0.33 -5.24 -15.43
N GLU A 73 0.06 -4.01 -15.76
CA GLU A 73 -0.67 -2.79 -15.38
C GLU A 73 -2.07 -2.73 -16.03
N ASP A 74 -2.18 -3.06 -17.33
CA ASP A 74 -3.48 -3.18 -18.03
C ASP A 74 -4.36 -4.27 -17.35
N THR A 75 -3.75 -5.33 -16.82
CA THR A 75 -4.43 -6.39 -16.05
C THR A 75 -4.90 -5.90 -14.67
N CYS A 76 -4.12 -5.07 -13.98
CA CYS A 76 -4.59 -4.40 -12.75
C CYS A 76 -5.78 -3.47 -13.00
N GLU A 77 -5.81 -2.78 -14.14
CA GLU A 77 -6.96 -1.96 -14.53
C GLU A 77 -8.21 -2.81 -14.79
N LEU A 78 -8.06 -3.95 -15.48
CA LEU A 78 -9.17 -4.90 -15.65
C LEU A 78 -9.70 -5.39 -14.29
N LEU A 79 -8.80 -5.77 -13.37
CA LEU A 79 -9.18 -6.19 -12.03
C LEU A 79 -9.94 -5.10 -11.25
N ALA A 80 -9.49 -3.85 -11.33
CA ALA A 80 -10.16 -2.74 -10.65
C ALA A 80 -11.60 -2.55 -11.15
N GLU A 81 -11.82 -2.62 -12.47
CA GLU A 81 -13.14 -2.47 -13.06
C GLU A 81 -14.01 -3.72 -12.83
N ALA A 82 -13.45 -4.93 -12.95
CA ALA A 82 -14.13 -6.20 -12.70
C ALA A 82 -14.64 -6.30 -11.26
N ALA A 83 -13.79 -6.02 -10.27
CA ALA A 83 -14.16 -6.05 -8.86
C ALA A 83 -15.25 -5.02 -8.50
N ALA A 84 -15.39 -3.95 -9.29
CA ALA A 84 -16.41 -2.93 -9.07
C ALA A 84 -17.80 -3.29 -9.63
N VAL A 85 -17.89 -4.23 -10.57
CA VAL A 85 -19.15 -4.52 -11.29
C VAL A 85 -19.63 -5.96 -11.15
N PHE A 86 -18.74 -6.92 -10.95
CA PHE A 86 -19.10 -8.32 -10.81
C PHE A 86 -19.58 -8.67 -9.39
N PRO A 87 -20.34 -9.77 -9.23
CA PRO A 87 -20.64 -10.33 -7.93
C PRO A 87 -19.34 -10.59 -7.14
N PRO A 88 -19.18 -10.00 -5.94
CA PRO A 88 -17.94 -10.11 -5.18
C PRO A 88 -17.57 -11.53 -4.75
N GLU A 89 -18.56 -12.44 -4.66
CA GLU A 89 -18.36 -13.85 -4.29
C GLU A 89 -17.45 -14.58 -5.27
N GLU A 90 -17.54 -14.24 -6.56
CA GLU A 90 -16.72 -14.82 -7.63
C GLU A 90 -15.23 -14.49 -7.46
N MET A 91 -14.88 -13.41 -6.74
CA MET A 91 -13.49 -13.01 -6.55
C MET A 91 -12.78 -13.83 -5.46
N VAL A 92 -13.54 -14.42 -4.52
CA VAL A 92 -12.98 -15.04 -3.31
C VAL A 92 -12.06 -16.22 -3.65
N GLU A 93 -12.43 -17.02 -4.66
CA GLU A 93 -11.64 -18.19 -5.08
C GLU A 93 -10.31 -17.81 -5.75
N HIS A 94 -10.22 -16.59 -6.30
CA HIS A 94 -9.04 -16.10 -7.02
C HIS A 94 -8.12 -15.23 -6.14
N LEU A 95 -8.52 -14.91 -4.91
CA LEU A 95 -7.89 -13.88 -4.08
C LEU A 95 -6.37 -14.02 -3.95
N GLU A 96 -5.86 -15.23 -3.71
CA GLU A 96 -4.42 -15.47 -3.57
C GLU A 96 -3.64 -15.11 -4.84
N SER A 97 -4.15 -15.53 -6.00
CA SER A 97 -3.55 -15.26 -7.30
C SER A 97 -3.60 -13.77 -7.65
N LEU A 98 -4.75 -13.13 -7.43
CA LEU A 98 -4.94 -11.69 -7.64
C LEU A 98 -3.98 -10.84 -6.81
N LEU A 99 -3.84 -11.16 -5.52
CA LEU A 99 -2.88 -10.48 -4.64
C LEU A 99 -1.42 -10.76 -5.06
N GLY A 100 -1.13 -11.97 -5.55
CA GLY A 100 0.15 -12.32 -6.16
C GLY A 100 0.49 -11.42 -7.36
N GLY A 101 -0.47 -11.23 -8.26
CA GLY A 101 -0.34 -10.34 -9.42
C GLY A 101 -0.11 -8.88 -9.04
N LEU A 102 -0.94 -8.34 -8.14
CA LEU A 102 -0.78 -6.98 -7.62
C LEU A 102 0.58 -6.77 -6.93
N ARG A 103 1.08 -7.78 -6.22
CA ARG A 103 2.41 -7.74 -5.60
C ARG A 103 3.51 -7.66 -6.65
N VAL A 104 3.43 -8.44 -7.73
CA VAL A 104 4.43 -8.39 -8.83
C VAL A 104 4.50 -6.99 -9.44
N VAL A 105 3.34 -6.37 -9.70
CA VAL A 105 3.29 -5.01 -10.27
C VAL A 105 3.75 -3.98 -9.24
N GLY A 106 3.27 -4.07 -8.00
CA GLY A 106 3.57 -3.09 -6.95
C GLY A 106 5.01 -3.12 -6.43
N LEU A 107 5.67 -4.27 -6.49
CA LEU A 107 7.08 -4.43 -6.10
C LEU A 107 8.05 -4.27 -7.28
N ASN A 108 7.57 -3.91 -8.47
CA ASN A 108 8.42 -3.74 -9.64
C ASN A 108 9.53 -2.69 -9.35
N PRO A 109 10.83 -3.05 -9.48
CA PRO A 109 11.93 -2.14 -9.19
C PRO A 109 12.05 -0.99 -10.21
N LYS A 110 11.40 -1.11 -11.38
CA LYS A 110 11.43 -0.13 -12.46
C LYS A 110 10.27 0.86 -12.29
N GLY A 111 10.54 1.97 -11.60
CA GLY A 111 9.58 3.08 -11.47
C GLY A 111 8.89 3.17 -10.11
N SER A 112 7.88 4.04 -10.06
CA SER A 112 6.98 4.23 -8.91
C SER A 112 5.81 3.25 -8.96
N LEU A 113 5.13 3.06 -7.83
CA LEU A 113 3.89 2.27 -7.74
C LEU A 113 2.85 2.79 -8.75
N PRO A 114 2.40 1.97 -9.73
CA PRO A 114 1.41 2.39 -10.71
C PRO A 114 0.04 2.66 -10.07
N GLU A 115 -0.71 3.65 -10.56
CA GLU A 115 -2.03 4.04 -10.01
C GLU A 115 -3.10 2.93 -10.14
N CYS A 116 -2.93 1.99 -11.06
CA CYS A 116 -3.85 0.85 -11.23
C CYS A 116 -3.84 -0.08 -10.01
N VAL A 117 -2.71 -0.21 -9.30
CA VAL A 117 -2.58 -1.06 -8.11
C VAL A 117 -3.44 -0.58 -6.93
N PRO A 118 -3.35 0.68 -6.44
CA PRO A 118 -4.22 1.17 -5.39
C PRO A 118 -5.70 1.21 -5.82
N ARG A 119 -5.99 1.45 -7.10
CA ARG A 119 -7.36 1.37 -7.63
C ARG A 119 -7.92 -0.05 -7.51
N ALA A 120 -7.15 -1.06 -7.91
CA ALA A 120 -7.55 -2.46 -7.77
C ALA A 120 -7.74 -2.86 -6.31
N LEU A 121 -6.78 -2.56 -5.43
CA LEU A 121 -6.90 -2.83 -3.99
C LEU A 121 -8.15 -2.17 -3.38
N THR A 122 -8.45 -0.93 -3.77
CA THR A 122 -9.66 -0.22 -3.31
C THR A 122 -10.94 -0.89 -3.79
N ALA A 123 -11.00 -1.29 -5.06
CA ALA A 123 -12.16 -1.98 -5.62
C ALA A 123 -12.37 -3.35 -4.95
N MET A 124 -11.31 -4.15 -4.82
CA MET A 124 -11.34 -5.45 -4.16
C MET A 124 -11.78 -5.34 -2.70
N THR A 125 -11.19 -4.40 -1.95
CA THR A 125 -11.54 -4.19 -0.53
C THR A 125 -13.02 -3.84 -0.38
N LYS A 126 -13.54 -2.93 -1.22
CA LYS A 126 -14.96 -2.56 -1.21
C LYS A 126 -15.87 -3.73 -1.57
N ALA A 127 -15.50 -4.50 -2.59
CA ALA A 127 -16.27 -5.67 -3.02
C ALA A 127 -16.35 -6.71 -1.90
N LEU A 128 -15.23 -7.11 -1.30
CA LEU A 128 -15.21 -8.08 -0.21
C LEU A 128 -15.90 -7.56 1.06
N SER A 129 -15.79 -6.25 1.35
CA SER A 129 -16.49 -5.65 2.49
C SER A 129 -18.01 -5.76 2.38
N SER A 130 -18.53 -5.88 1.15
CA SER A 130 -19.96 -6.09 0.90
C SER A 130 -20.40 -7.55 1.04
N VAL A 131 -19.46 -8.51 0.93
CA VAL A 131 -19.71 -9.93 1.21
C VAL A 131 -19.78 -10.15 2.72
N GLY A 132 -18.73 -9.70 3.43
CA GLY A 132 -18.61 -9.93 4.85
C GLY A 132 -17.27 -9.48 5.44
N THR A 133 -17.21 -9.49 6.77
CA THR A 133 -16.01 -9.06 7.50
C THR A 133 -14.88 -10.08 7.43
N GLU A 134 -15.18 -11.35 7.15
CA GLU A 134 -14.17 -12.41 7.15
C GLU A 134 -13.34 -12.39 5.86
N GLU A 135 -13.97 -12.07 4.74
CA GLU A 135 -13.37 -11.99 3.42
C GLU A 135 -12.38 -10.82 3.35
N VAL A 136 -12.74 -9.66 3.94
CA VAL A 136 -11.83 -8.51 4.06
C VAL A 136 -10.65 -8.83 4.97
N LYS A 137 -10.89 -9.54 6.09
CA LYS A 137 -9.81 -9.99 6.97
C LYS A 137 -8.87 -10.95 6.28
N GLN A 138 -9.40 -11.87 5.47
CA GLN A 138 -8.60 -12.79 4.67
C GLN A 138 -7.73 -12.01 3.68
N LEU A 139 -8.28 -11.02 2.97
CA LEU A 139 -7.52 -10.14 2.09
C LEU A 139 -6.38 -9.43 2.85
N GLY A 140 -6.68 -8.87 4.03
CA GLY A 140 -5.69 -8.22 4.89
C GLY A 140 -4.59 -9.17 5.37
N SER A 141 -4.95 -10.39 5.81
CA SER A 141 -4.00 -11.38 6.30
C SER A 141 -3.06 -11.83 5.19
N GLN A 142 -3.62 -12.17 4.01
CA GLN A 142 -2.82 -12.57 2.86
C GLN A 142 -1.88 -11.45 2.41
N LEU A 143 -2.32 -10.18 2.39
CA LEU A 143 -1.45 -9.05 2.06
C LEU A 143 -0.30 -8.91 3.06
N VAL A 144 -0.59 -8.96 4.35
CA VAL A 144 0.40 -8.86 5.43
C VAL A 144 1.42 -10.00 5.31
N GLU A 145 0.97 -11.25 5.27
CA GLU A 145 1.84 -12.43 5.17
C GLU A 145 2.70 -12.40 3.90
N ASN A 146 2.13 -11.98 2.76
CA ASN A 146 2.81 -11.93 1.48
C ASN A 146 3.84 -10.80 1.37
N LEU A 147 3.72 -9.75 2.19
CA LEU A 147 4.59 -8.57 2.13
C LEU A 147 5.59 -8.49 3.27
N GLU A 148 5.37 -9.20 4.37
CA GLU A 148 6.30 -9.26 5.51
C GLU A 148 7.76 -9.54 5.10
N PRO A 149 8.07 -10.54 4.25
CA PRO A 149 9.46 -10.83 3.88
C PRO A 149 10.14 -9.64 3.19
N PHE A 150 9.39 -8.89 2.38
CA PHE A 150 9.91 -7.73 1.65
C PHE A 150 10.12 -6.52 2.54
N VAL A 151 9.41 -6.44 3.67
CA VAL A 151 9.63 -5.41 4.69
C VAL A 151 10.82 -5.80 5.59
N LEU A 152 10.88 -7.04 6.08
CA LEU A 152 11.82 -7.44 7.13
C LEU A 152 13.15 -8.02 6.62
N GLN A 153 13.25 -8.48 5.37
CA GLN A 153 14.51 -8.97 4.82
C GLN A 153 15.35 -7.86 4.17
N ALA A 154 14.85 -6.62 4.19
CA ALA A 154 15.53 -5.38 3.83
C ALA A 154 16.47 -5.50 2.61
N GLU A 155 15.90 -5.99 1.49
CA GLU A 155 16.56 -5.90 0.20
C GLU A 155 16.44 -4.48 -0.35
N MET A 156 17.51 -3.95 -0.94
CA MET A 156 17.61 -2.56 -1.39
C MET A 156 16.38 -2.12 -2.21
N GLY A 157 15.56 -1.23 -1.64
CA GLY A 157 14.40 -0.62 -2.30
C GLY A 157 13.13 -1.47 -2.37
N LEU A 158 13.07 -2.65 -1.74
CA LEU A 158 11.84 -3.43 -1.61
C LEU A 158 11.05 -3.07 -0.34
N THR A 159 11.72 -2.70 0.75
CA THR A 159 11.07 -2.28 2.01
C THR A 159 10.09 -1.13 1.78
N GLU A 160 10.56 -0.04 1.16
CA GLU A 160 9.73 1.15 0.90
C GLU A 160 8.55 0.82 -0.02
N ARG A 161 8.75 -0.04 -1.03
CA ARG A 161 7.68 -0.46 -1.95
C ARG A 161 6.64 -1.32 -1.25
N ALA A 162 7.08 -2.30 -0.45
CA ALA A 162 6.19 -3.15 0.33
C ALA A 162 5.36 -2.32 1.34
N LEU A 163 6.01 -1.39 2.05
CA LEU A 163 5.31 -0.44 2.91
C LEU A 163 4.36 0.46 2.12
N SER A 164 4.74 0.94 0.94
CA SER A 164 3.84 1.75 0.09
C SER A 164 2.61 0.96 -0.33
N LEU A 165 2.78 -0.32 -0.69
CA LEU A 165 1.68 -1.20 -1.07
C LEU A 165 0.73 -1.50 0.12
N LEU A 166 1.30 -1.77 1.30
CA LEU A 166 0.53 -1.94 2.54
C LEU A 166 -0.22 -0.66 2.93
N ARG A 167 0.39 0.50 2.70
CA ARG A 167 -0.27 1.80 2.91
C ARG A 167 -1.46 1.97 1.97
N CYS A 168 -1.31 1.64 0.68
CA CYS A 168 -2.44 1.66 -0.26
C CYS A 168 -3.57 0.72 0.18
N ALA A 169 -3.25 -0.46 0.73
CA ALA A 169 -4.26 -1.34 1.30
C ALA A 169 -4.96 -0.73 2.52
N ALA A 170 -4.24 -0.04 3.42
CA ALA A 170 -4.83 0.66 4.55
C ALA A 170 -5.71 1.87 4.14
N GLU A 171 -5.38 2.51 3.02
CA GLU A 171 -6.15 3.61 2.42
C GLU A 171 -7.41 3.11 1.68
N ALA A 172 -7.46 1.83 1.29
CA ALA A 172 -8.58 1.24 0.56
C ALA A 172 -9.91 1.27 1.33
N GLY A 173 -9.88 1.16 2.66
CA GLY A 173 -11.09 1.22 3.49
C GLY A 173 -10.82 1.02 4.98
N PRO A 174 -11.76 1.43 5.86
CA PRO A 174 -11.61 1.27 7.30
C PRO A 174 -11.61 -0.19 7.76
N ASP A 175 -12.30 -1.07 7.02
CA ASP A 175 -12.51 -2.47 7.40
C ASP A 175 -11.22 -3.31 7.40
N ILE A 176 -10.24 -2.94 6.57
CA ILE A 176 -8.92 -3.57 6.49
C ILE A 176 -7.84 -2.80 7.28
N ARG A 177 -8.02 -1.50 7.45
CA ARG A 177 -6.99 -0.57 7.92
C ARG A 177 -6.37 -0.97 9.26
N CYS A 178 -7.19 -1.27 10.26
CA CYS A 178 -6.69 -1.60 11.60
C CYS A 178 -5.83 -2.87 11.59
N GLN A 179 -6.22 -3.86 10.79
CA GLN A 179 -5.45 -5.10 10.63
C GLN A 179 -4.07 -4.83 10.03
N ILE A 180 -3.98 -3.98 9.00
CA ILE A 180 -2.69 -3.58 8.41
C ILE A 180 -1.83 -2.87 9.46
N TYR A 181 -2.38 -1.88 10.17
CA TYR A 181 -1.63 -1.11 11.15
C TYR A 181 -1.09 -1.93 12.31
N ASP A 182 -1.88 -2.88 12.80
CA ASP A 182 -1.49 -3.75 13.91
C ASP A 182 -0.26 -4.63 13.59
N HIS A 183 -0.03 -4.95 12.31
CA HIS A 183 1.14 -5.72 11.87
C HIS A 183 2.30 -4.84 11.42
N VAL A 184 2.01 -3.77 10.69
CA VAL A 184 3.06 -2.95 10.06
C VAL A 184 3.79 -2.07 11.07
N VAL A 185 3.11 -1.54 12.09
CA VAL A 185 3.77 -0.71 13.11
C VAL A 185 4.89 -1.48 13.82
N PRO A 186 4.68 -2.71 14.34
CA PRO A 186 5.76 -3.55 14.85
C PRO A 186 6.94 -3.74 13.89
N TRP A 187 6.70 -3.96 12.60
CA TRP A 187 7.78 -4.14 11.62
C TRP A 187 8.62 -2.89 11.44
N ILE A 188 7.97 -1.72 11.37
CA ILE A 188 8.68 -0.44 11.27
C ILE A 188 9.50 -0.17 12.55
N LEU A 189 9.00 -0.57 13.72
CA LEU A 189 9.77 -0.49 14.97
C LEU A 189 11.02 -1.37 14.92
N MET A 190 10.91 -2.60 14.39
CA MET A 190 12.06 -3.50 14.21
C MET A 190 13.10 -2.91 13.23
N LEU A 191 12.64 -2.30 12.12
CA LEU A 191 13.51 -1.59 11.18
C LEU A 191 14.26 -0.44 11.86
N ALA A 192 13.56 0.40 12.64
CA ALA A 192 14.15 1.52 13.35
C ALA A 192 15.15 1.10 14.43
N GLN A 193 14.95 -0.07 15.05
CA GLN A 193 15.89 -0.66 16.01
C GLN A 193 17.09 -1.34 15.31
N GLY A 194 16.96 -1.65 14.02
CA GLY A 194 17.92 -2.47 13.28
C GLY A 194 17.89 -3.94 13.71
N ASP A 195 16.74 -4.43 14.19
CA ASP A 195 16.50 -5.79 14.68
C ASP A 195 15.86 -6.66 13.58
N VAL A 196 16.45 -6.65 12.39
CA VAL A 196 15.99 -7.40 11.22
C VAL A 196 17.04 -8.41 10.74
N VAL A 197 16.69 -9.24 9.74
CA VAL A 197 17.61 -10.25 9.21
C VAL A 197 18.71 -9.56 8.39
N ASN A 198 19.95 -10.06 8.42
CA ASN A 198 21.09 -9.57 7.60
C ASN A 198 21.63 -8.14 7.87
N VAL A 199 21.38 -7.56 9.04
CA VAL A 199 21.67 -6.15 9.40
C VAL A 199 23.12 -5.67 9.24
N LYS A 200 24.14 -6.53 9.35
CA LYS A 200 25.53 -6.07 9.55
C LYS A 200 26.12 -5.25 8.39
N ALA A 201 25.66 -5.45 7.16
CA ALA A 201 26.19 -4.72 6.01
C ALA A 201 25.47 -3.37 5.78
N ASN A 202 24.16 -3.30 6.04
CA ASN A 202 23.30 -2.17 5.64
C ASN A 202 22.54 -1.52 6.82
N ARG A 203 23.03 -1.68 8.07
CA ARG A 203 22.34 -1.21 9.28
C ARG A 203 21.88 0.25 9.21
N LEU A 204 22.71 1.15 8.68
CA LEU A 204 22.38 2.57 8.59
C LEU A 204 21.16 2.81 7.70
N GLU A 205 21.15 2.23 6.50
CA GLU A 205 20.05 2.36 5.53
C GLU A 205 18.75 1.79 6.09
N ILE A 206 18.81 0.61 6.70
CA ILE A 206 17.66 -0.05 7.35
C ILE A 206 17.05 0.85 8.44
N VAL A 207 17.89 1.39 9.32
CA VAL A 207 17.42 2.28 10.39
C VAL A 207 16.84 3.57 9.81
N GLN A 208 17.47 4.16 8.79
CA GLN A 208 16.94 5.35 8.11
C GLN A 208 15.58 5.08 7.45
N GLU A 209 15.40 3.93 6.81
CA GLU A 209 14.10 3.49 6.25
C GLU A 209 13.06 3.30 7.35
N GLY A 210 13.41 2.65 8.46
CA GLY A 210 12.53 2.50 9.62
C GLY A 210 12.10 3.84 10.23
N LEU A 211 13.04 4.78 10.37
CA LEU A 211 12.77 6.13 10.88
C LEU A 211 11.84 6.92 9.94
N LYS A 212 12.06 6.83 8.62
CA LYS A 212 11.14 7.41 7.63
C LYS A 212 9.75 6.78 7.74
N GLY A 213 9.69 5.45 7.84
CA GLY A 213 8.46 4.70 8.06
C GLY A 213 7.71 5.17 9.30
N LEU A 214 8.39 5.35 10.45
CA LEU A 214 7.74 5.83 11.68
C LEU A 214 7.09 7.19 11.49
N MET A 215 7.76 8.12 10.81
CA MET A 215 7.19 9.45 10.54
C MET A 215 5.95 9.36 9.65
N ASP A 216 6.07 8.67 8.51
CA ASP A 216 5.02 8.61 7.50
C ASP A 216 3.79 7.85 8.01
N TRP A 217 3.99 6.73 8.70
CA TRP A 217 2.91 5.90 9.20
C TRP A 217 2.26 6.50 10.44
N THR A 218 3.02 7.09 11.38
CA THR A 218 2.41 7.77 12.54
C THR A 218 1.48 8.89 12.08
N LYS A 219 1.91 9.68 11.09
CA LYS A 219 1.07 10.72 10.49
C LYS A 219 -0.17 10.12 9.81
N CYS A 220 0.01 9.09 8.97
CA CYS A 220 -1.09 8.44 8.24
C CYS A 220 -2.14 7.85 9.18
N ILE A 221 -1.72 7.14 10.24
CA ILE A 221 -2.61 6.52 11.24
C ILE A 221 -3.45 7.59 11.94
N HIS A 222 -2.85 8.72 12.32
CA HIS A 222 -3.55 9.84 12.94
C HIS A 222 -4.53 10.53 11.98
N GLU A 223 -4.14 10.78 10.73
CA GLU A 223 -5.02 11.34 9.70
C GLU A 223 -6.25 10.46 9.44
N HIS A 224 -6.12 9.16 9.66
CA HIS A 224 -7.19 8.19 9.57
C HIS A 224 -8.01 8.01 10.86
N GLY A 225 -7.68 8.72 11.94
CA GLY A 225 -8.38 8.66 13.23
C GLY A 225 -8.16 7.35 13.99
N CYS A 226 -7.11 6.58 13.67
CA CYS A 226 -6.76 5.31 14.31
C CYS A 226 -5.78 5.52 15.48
N ASP A 227 -6.04 6.55 16.31
CA ASP A 227 -5.13 6.98 17.38
C ASP A 227 -4.95 5.91 18.47
N ASP A 228 -5.91 4.99 18.62
CA ASP A 228 -5.82 3.85 19.52
C ASP A 228 -4.61 2.94 19.21
N VAL A 229 -4.28 2.76 17.92
CA VAL A 229 -3.07 2.05 17.50
C VAL A 229 -1.83 2.78 17.98
N LEU A 230 -1.78 4.11 17.82
CA LEU A 230 -0.63 4.91 18.25
C LEU A 230 -0.45 4.87 19.76
N THR A 231 -1.52 5.04 20.54
CA THR A 231 -1.45 4.96 22.00
C THR A 231 -0.92 3.60 22.48
N ARG A 232 -1.29 2.50 21.81
CA ARG A 232 -0.80 1.15 22.12
C ARG A 232 0.70 0.99 21.95
N PHE A 233 1.27 1.62 20.92
CA PHE A 233 2.69 1.50 20.56
C PHE A 233 3.56 2.65 21.03
N GLN A 234 3.01 3.65 21.72
CA GLN A 234 3.70 4.88 22.12
C GLN A 234 5.05 4.63 22.80
N SER A 235 5.07 3.80 23.85
CA SER A 235 6.29 3.52 24.62
C SER A 235 7.37 2.86 23.76
N SER A 236 6.97 1.88 22.93
CA SER A 236 7.89 1.16 22.04
C SER A 236 8.42 2.08 20.95
N LEU A 237 7.57 2.96 20.41
CA LEU A 237 7.95 3.93 19.39
C LEU A 237 9.03 4.88 19.88
N PHE A 238 8.85 5.51 21.05
CA PHE A 238 9.87 6.42 21.58
C PHE A 238 11.14 5.69 22.02
N ALA A 239 11.03 4.47 22.54
CA ALA A 239 12.21 3.64 22.83
C ALA A 239 13.01 3.30 21.55
N SER A 240 12.33 2.94 20.46
CA SER A 240 12.97 2.69 19.16
C SER A 240 13.67 3.93 18.60
N LEU A 241 13.03 5.11 18.70
CA LEU A 241 13.63 6.37 18.28
C LEU A 241 14.89 6.70 19.07
N ASP A 242 14.88 6.51 20.39
CA ASP A 242 16.06 6.71 21.23
C ASP A 242 17.19 5.76 20.87
N SER A 243 16.88 4.47 20.67
CA SER A 243 17.86 3.47 20.23
C SER A 243 18.46 3.80 18.85
N ALA A 244 17.65 4.30 17.93
CA ALA A 244 18.08 4.65 16.58
C ALA A 244 19.13 5.78 16.57
N ARG A 245 19.20 6.61 17.62
CA ARG A 245 20.16 7.71 17.73
C ARG A 245 21.61 7.25 17.73
N GLU A 246 21.89 6.02 18.15
CA GLU A 246 23.23 5.44 18.09
C GLU A 246 23.71 5.21 16.66
N THR A 247 22.78 5.00 15.73
CA THR A 247 23.07 4.69 14.31
C THR A 247 22.85 5.90 13.40
N ALA A 248 21.72 6.59 13.53
CA ALA A 248 21.31 7.72 12.67
C ALA A 248 20.81 8.90 13.53
N PRO A 249 21.70 9.67 14.17
CA PRO A 249 21.32 10.64 15.21
C PRO A 249 20.43 11.78 14.70
N ASN A 250 20.70 12.33 13.51
CA ASN A 250 19.97 13.48 12.98
C ASN A 250 18.56 13.08 12.53
N GLU A 251 18.46 11.95 11.85
CA GLU A 251 17.22 11.35 11.36
C GLU A 251 16.37 10.89 12.53
N ALA A 252 16.96 10.28 13.56
CA ALA A 252 16.24 9.87 14.76
C ALA A 252 15.66 11.07 15.53
N LEU A 253 16.43 12.16 15.67
CA LEU A 253 15.91 13.40 16.26
C LEU A 253 14.77 14.00 15.43
N THR A 254 14.90 14.01 14.11
CA THR A 254 13.85 14.50 13.20
C THR A 254 12.58 13.65 13.33
N ALA A 255 12.72 12.34 13.33
CA ALA A 255 11.61 11.40 13.50
C ALA A 255 10.97 11.54 14.88
N MET A 256 11.76 11.76 15.93
CA MET A 256 11.25 12.02 17.28
C MET A 256 10.42 13.29 17.34
N HIS A 257 10.86 14.39 16.73
CA HIS A 257 10.07 15.62 16.69
C HIS A 257 8.77 15.45 15.89
N ASN A 258 8.82 14.80 14.73
CA ASN A 258 7.64 14.58 13.89
C ASN A 258 6.62 13.66 14.58
N CYS A 259 7.06 12.54 15.15
CA CYS A 259 6.18 11.62 15.88
C CYS A 259 5.60 12.31 17.12
N ALA A 260 6.43 12.98 17.94
CA ALA A 260 5.95 13.72 19.11
C ALA A 260 4.90 14.79 18.75
N ALA A 261 5.08 15.50 17.63
CA ALA A 261 4.08 16.46 17.15
C ALA A 261 2.73 15.83 16.81
N VAL A 262 2.70 14.56 16.37
CA VAL A 262 1.46 13.80 16.19
C VAL A 262 0.87 13.39 17.54
N TYR A 263 1.66 12.80 18.44
CA TYR A 263 1.18 12.39 19.77
C TYR A 263 0.62 13.55 20.60
N LEU A 264 1.21 14.75 20.49
CA LEU A 264 0.70 15.96 21.14
C LEU A 264 -0.68 16.41 20.63
N LYS A 265 -1.10 15.98 19.43
CA LYS A 265 -2.46 16.22 18.93
C LYS A 265 -3.46 15.21 19.50
N ILE A 266 -3.00 14.00 19.79
CA ILE A 266 -3.82 12.91 20.37
C ILE A 266 -4.08 13.20 21.84
N GLU A 267 -3.02 13.46 22.59
CA GLU A 267 -3.08 13.80 24.01
C GLU A 267 -2.37 15.15 24.24
N PRO A 268 -3.12 16.27 24.16
CA PRO A 268 -2.55 17.59 24.39
C PRO A 268 -1.98 17.72 25.80
N LEU A 269 -0.80 18.34 25.90
CA LEU A 269 -0.21 18.63 27.20
C LEU A 269 -1.11 19.57 28.00
N PRO A 270 -1.18 19.40 29.33
CA PRO A 270 -1.77 20.39 30.22
C PRO A 270 -1.18 21.78 29.97
N GLU A 271 -2.00 22.82 30.02
CA GLU A 271 -1.61 24.20 29.68
C GLU A 271 -0.38 24.70 30.48
N GLU A 272 -0.25 24.24 31.73
CA GLU A 272 0.91 24.55 32.57
C GLU A 272 2.22 23.95 32.03
N ILE A 273 2.18 22.71 31.54
CA ILE A 273 3.35 22.03 30.96
C ILE A 273 3.71 22.68 29.63
N LEU A 274 2.71 23.03 28.82
CA LEU A 274 2.92 23.72 27.54
C LEU A 274 3.63 25.07 27.75
N LYS A 275 3.17 25.89 28.70
CA LYS A 275 3.82 27.15 29.06
C LYS A 275 5.25 26.93 29.55
N ARG A 276 5.49 25.87 30.32
CA ARG A 276 6.85 25.53 30.79
C ARG A 276 7.75 25.13 29.64
N SER A 277 7.28 24.32 28.70
CA SER A 277 8.04 23.92 27.52
C SER A 277 8.33 25.10 26.60
N GLU A 278 7.37 25.99 26.37
CA GLU A 278 7.57 27.22 25.58
C GLU A 278 8.66 28.09 26.18
N ASN A 279 8.63 28.30 27.51
CA ASN A 279 9.66 29.04 28.21
C ASN A 279 11.04 28.37 28.09
N MET A 280 11.12 27.05 28.16
CA MET A 280 12.38 26.32 27.96
C MET A 280 12.93 26.50 26.55
N VAL A 281 12.10 26.33 25.52
CA VAL A 281 12.50 26.51 24.10
C VAL A 281 12.94 27.95 23.85
N LYS A 282 12.17 28.93 24.34
CA LYS A 282 12.50 30.36 24.22
C LYS A 282 13.82 30.71 24.89
N ASN A 283 14.06 30.16 26.09
CA ASN A 283 15.32 30.37 26.80
C ASN A 283 16.50 29.73 26.07
N SER A 284 16.37 28.48 25.61
CA SER A 284 17.41 27.81 24.82
C SER A 284 17.73 28.56 23.53
N TRP A 285 16.71 29.03 22.81
CA TRP A 285 16.88 29.84 21.60
C TRP A 285 17.64 31.14 21.88
N ASN A 286 17.25 31.87 22.93
CA ASN A 286 17.91 33.11 23.32
C ASN A 286 19.38 32.88 23.71
N THR A 287 19.69 31.77 24.38
CA THR A 287 21.07 31.38 24.73
C THR A 287 21.90 31.15 23.47
N LEU A 288 21.41 30.34 22.53
CA LEU A 288 22.10 30.08 21.25
C LEU A 288 22.37 31.37 20.47
N MET A 289 21.35 32.24 20.36
CA MET A 289 21.48 33.54 19.67
C MET A 289 22.42 34.52 20.40
N SER A 290 22.66 34.33 21.69
CA SER A 290 23.62 35.14 22.45
C SER A 290 25.06 34.62 22.35
N GLU A 291 25.26 33.35 21.98
CA GLU A 291 26.56 32.72 21.75
C GLU A 291 27.13 33.06 20.37
N ASP A 292 26.28 33.25 19.35
CA ASP A 292 26.68 33.71 18.00
C ASP A 292 27.12 35.19 17.93
N VAL A 293 27.04 35.94 19.05
CA VAL A 293 27.38 37.38 19.15
C VAL A 293 28.76 37.61 19.82
N LYS A 294 29.59 36.57 19.96
CA LYS A 294 30.99 36.67 20.44
C LYS A 294 31.98 36.07 19.45
#